data_AF-A0A2S0QXV8-F1
#
_entry.id   AF-A0A2S0QXV8-F1
#
_cell.length_a   1.000
_cell.length_b   1.000
_cell.length_c   1.000
_cell.angle_alpha   90.00
_cell.angle_beta   90.00
_cell.angle_gamma   90.00
#
_symmetry.space_group_name_H-M   'P 1'
#
loop_
_entity.id
_entity.type
_entity.pdbx_description
1 polymer ?
#
loop_
_entity_poly.entity_id
_entity_poly.type
_entity_poly.pdbx_seq_one_letter_code
_entity_poly.pdbx_strand_id
1 'polypeptide(L)'
;MKPQRGFTLIELVIVIVILGILAAVAVPKFVDLGKDAGNAAAQGIAGAVSSSSAINYATSRIPGKTAGTDFVAIAGGATCATAINGLIDPDVDTAKFTISGGPIPTNSRGQSTNTCKIASTESGATTYDVIIIPTAN
;
A
#
# COMPACT_ATOMS: atom_id res chain seq x y z
N MET A 1 -14.76 -49.08 38.86
CA MET A 1 -14.66 -47.59 38.91
C MET A 1 -13.39 -47.21 38.18
N LYS A 2 -13.47 -46.40 37.12
CA LYS A 2 -12.26 -45.98 36.38
C LYS A 2 -11.60 -44.82 37.15
N PRO A 3 -10.31 -44.90 37.50
CA PRO A 3 -9.62 -43.79 38.15
C PRO A 3 -9.57 -42.58 37.20
N GLN A 4 -10.20 -41.47 37.58
CA GLN A 4 -9.97 -40.19 36.90
C GLN A 4 -8.53 -39.76 37.21
N ARG A 5 -7.66 -39.75 36.19
CA ARG A 5 -6.38 -39.04 36.26
C ARG A 5 -6.69 -37.54 36.14
N GLY A 6 -6.62 -36.83 37.26
CA GLY A 6 -6.66 -35.37 37.26
C GLY A 6 -5.35 -34.78 36.72
N PHE A 7 -5.44 -33.61 36.08
CA PHE A 7 -4.29 -32.82 35.66
C PHE A 7 -3.50 -32.38 36.91
N THR A 8 -2.18 -32.50 36.90
CA THR A 8 -1.39 -32.09 38.08
C THR A 8 -1.15 -30.58 38.07
N LEU A 9 -1.06 -29.95 39.25
CA LEU A 9 -0.77 -28.50 39.34
C LEU A 9 0.57 -28.15 38.68
N ILE A 10 1.57 -29.05 38.77
CA ILE A 10 2.87 -28.85 38.13
C ILE A 10 2.79 -28.88 36.60
N GLU A 11 1.90 -29.70 36.05
CA GLU A 11 1.66 -29.81 34.61
C GLU A 11 0.97 -28.55 34.07
N LEU A 12 0.11 -27.91 34.86
CA LEU A 12 -0.45 -26.60 34.49
C LEU A 12 0.63 -25.51 34.52
N VAL A 13 1.46 -25.50 35.57
CA VAL A 13 2.52 -24.48 35.76
C VAL A 13 3.58 -24.57 34.66
N ILE A 14 4.04 -25.77 34.30
CA ILE A 14 5.07 -25.91 33.26
C ILE A 14 4.54 -25.48 31.89
N VAL A 15 3.25 -25.70 31.59
CA VAL A 15 2.64 -25.28 30.33
C VAL A 15 2.63 -23.76 30.20
N ILE A 16 2.19 -23.03 31.22
CA ILE A 16 2.16 -21.56 31.16
C ILE A 16 3.57 -20.96 31.11
N VAL A 17 4.57 -21.60 31.73
CA VAL A 17 5.98 -21.19 31.64
C VAL A 17 6.50 -21.35 30.22
N ILE A 18 6.24 -22.50 29.58
CA ILE A 18 6.65 -22.74 28.20
C ILE A 18 5.94 -21.75 27.25
N LEU A 19 4.64 -21.55 27.41
CA LEU A 19 3.88 -20.56 26.62
C LEU A 19 4.41 -19.13 26.84
N GLY A 20 4.80 -18.78 28.06
CA GLY A 20 5.41 -17.49 28.37
C GLY A 20 6.73 -17.25 27.64
N ILE A 21 7.61 -18.25 27.59
CA ILE A 21 8.89 -18.17 26.87
C ILE A 21 8.65 -18.06 25.36
N LEU A 22 7.77 -18.90 24.81
CA LEU A 22 7.42 -18.87 23.38
C LEU A 22 6.81 -17.51 22.99
N ALA A 23 5.92 -16.95 23.80
CA ALA A 23 5.33 -15.65 23.55
C ALA A 23 6.38 -14.53 23.57
N ALA A 24 7.32 -14.55 24.52
CA ALA A 24 8.37 -13.54 24.65
C ALA A 24 9.26 -13.45 23.40
N VAL A 25 9.53 -14.57 22.71
CA VAL A 25 10.35 -14.58 21.49
C VAL A 25 9.52 -14.40 20.21
N ALA A 26 8.28 -14.89 20.18
CA ALA A 26 7.44 -14.87 18.98
C ALA A 26 6.81 -13.49 18.72
N VAL A 27 6.40 -12.77 19.77
CA VAL A 27 5.69 -11.48 19.62
C VAL A 27 6.52 -10.42 18.90
N PRO A 28 7.80 -10.17 19.27
CA PRO A 28 8.62 -9.17 18.57
C PRO A 28 8.80 -9.52 17.08
N LYS A 29 9.03 -10.80 16.78
CA LYS A 29 9.17 -11.28 15.40
C LYS A 29 7.90 -11.10 14.57
N PHE A 30 6.74 -11.35 15.18
CA PHE A 30 5.47 -11.18 14.49
C PHE A 30 5.19 -9.71 14.14
N VAL A 31 5.55 -8.78 15.04
CA VAL A 31 5.41 -7.34 14.78
C VAL A 31 6.31 -6.87 13.64
N ASP A 32 7.56 -7.33 13.60
CA ASP A 32 8.50 -6.99 12.53
C ASP A 32 8.02 -7.53 11.17
N LEU A 33 7.52 -8.77 11.13
CA LEU A 33 6.94 -9.37 9.92
C LEU A 33 5.73 -8.58 9.39
N GLY A 34 4.91 -8.02 10.28
CA GLY A 34 3.79 -7.15 9.88
C GLY A 34 4.30 -5.89 9.16
N LYS A 35 5.31 -5.22 9.72
CA LYS A 35 5.92 -4.03 9.10
C LYS A 35 6.55 -4.34 7.75
N ASP A 36 7.27 -5.45 7.65
CA ASP A 36 7.89 -5.89 6.40
C ASP A 36 6.85 -6.22 5.34
N ALA A 37 5.75 -6.88 5.73
CA ALA A 37 4.63 -7.15 4.84
C ALA A 37 3.96 -5.86 4.35
N GLY A 38 3.73 -4.89 5.23
CA GLY A 38 3.22 -3.58 4.88
C GLY A 38 4.12 -2.85 3.88
N ASN A 39 5.44 -2.85 4.11
CA ASN A 39 6.42 -2.26 3.21
C ASN A 39 6.42 -2.93 1.83
N ALA A 40 6.42 -4.26 1.78
CA ALA A 40 6.37 -5.01 0.54
C ALA A 40 5.07 -4.72 -0.25
N ALA A 41 3.93 -4.60 0.43
CA ALA A 41 2.66 -4.23 -0.19
C ALA A 41 2.72 -2.80 -0.77
N ALA A 42 3.29 -1.85 -0.02
CA ALA A 42 3.45 -0.46 -0.47
C ALA A 42 4.38 -0.37 -1.70
N GLN A 43 5.46 -1.14 -1.71
CA GLN A 43 6.35 -1.26 -2.86
C GLN A 43 5.63 -1.83 -4.09
N GLY A 44 4.83 -2.89 -3.89
CA GLY A 44 4.05 -3.52 -4.96
C GLY A 44 3.08 -2.55 -5.61
N ILE A 45 2.35 -1.78 -4.78
CA ILE A 45 1.43 -0.76 -5.28
C ILE A 45 2.17 0.38 -5.96
N ALA A 46 3.30 0.85 -5.40
CA ALA A 46 4.09 1.89 -6.05
C ALA A 46 4.56 1.47 -7.46
N GLY A 47 4.98 0.22 -7.63
CA GLY A 47 5.30 -0.34 -8.94
C GLY A 47 4.09 -0.43 -9.88
N ALA A 48 2.94 -0.86 -9.36
CA ALA A 48 1.70 -0.92 -10.12
C ALA A 48 1.23 0.47 -10.59
N VAL A 49 1.24 1.47 -9.71
CA VAL A 49 0.86 2.85 -10.02
C VAL A 49 1.83 3.49 -11.01
N SER A 50 3.14 3.22 -10.86
CA SER A 50 4.13 3.72 -11.83
C SER A 50 3.83 3.20 -13.24
N SER A 51 3.48 1.91 -13.32
CA SER A 51 3.12 1.27 -14.59
C SER A 51 1.78 1.80 -15.13
N SER A 52 0.77 1.95 -14.26
CA SER A 52 -0.55 2.43 -14.67
C SER A 52 -0.52 3.90 -15.07
N SER A 53 0.26 4.75 -14.40
CA SER A 53 0.54 6.15 -14.78
C SER A 53 1.10 6.24 -16.22
N ALA A 54 2.10 5.42 -16.54
CA ALA A 54 2.70 5.37 -17.88
C ALA A 54 1.72 4.88 -18.95
N ILE A 55 0.97 3.81 -18.68
CA ILE A 55 -0.05 3.27 -19.60
C ILE A 55 -1.20 4.27 -19.77
N ASN A 56 -1.66 4.89 -18.69
CA ASN A 56 -2.72 5.89 -18.70
C ASN A 56 -2.34 7.09 -19.57
N TYR A 57 -1.10 7.56 -19.43
CA TYR A 57 -0.55 8.59 -20.31
C TYR A 57 -0.49 8.14 -21.76
N ALA A 58 0.03 6.94 -22.04
CA ALA A 58 0.08 6.40 -23.40
C ALA A 58 -1.31 6.33 -24.04
N THR A 59 -2.33 5.83 -23.31
CA THR A 59 -3.72 5.77 -23.77
C THR A 59 -4.30 7.16 -24.02
N SER A 60 -3.97 8.16 -23.19
CA SER A 60 -4.42 9.55 -23.36
C SER A 60 -3.92 10.23 -24.65
N ARG A 61 -2.87 9.66 -25.27
CA ARG A 61 -2.27 10.14 -26.52
C ARG A 61 -2.81 9.44 -27.76
N ILE A 62 -3.61 8.37 -27.60
CA ILE A 62 -4.22 7.65 -28.71
C ILE A 62 -5.44 8.44 -29.21
N PRO A 63 -5.53 8.76 -30.52
CA PRO A 63 -6.70 9.44 -31.08
C PRO A 63 -7.99 8.63 -30.85
N GLY A 64 -9.07 9.32 -30.50
CA GLY A 64 -10.39 8.71 -30.29
C GLY A 64 -10.63 8.10 -28.90
N LYS A 65 -9.65 8.16 -27.99
CA LYS A 65 -9.81 7.76 -26.59
C LYS A 65 -10.36 8.90 -25.73
N THR A 66 -11.27 8.59 -24.82
CA THR A 66 -11.97 9.58 -23.99
C THR A 66 -11.59 9.44 -22.51
N ALA A 67 -11.38 10.59 -21.86
CA ALA A 67 -11.02 10.64 -20.44
C ALA A 67 -12.22 10.23 -19.58
N GLY A 68 -11.98 9.45 -18.51
CA GLY A 68 -13.01 8.88 -17.64
C GLY A 68 -13.63 7.57 -18.14
N THR A 69 -13.43 7.21 -19.41
CA THR A 69 -13.91 5.93 -19.99
C THR A 69 -12.77 5.02 -20.40
N ASP A 70 -11.79 5.54 -21.14
CA ASP A 70 -10.67 4.76 -21.66
C ASP A 70 -9.38 4.96 -20.84
N PHE A 71 -9.27 6.10 -20.18
CA PHE A 71 -8.13 6.46 -19.34
C PHE A 71 -8.58 7.40 -18.23
N VAL A 72 -7.86 7.41 -17.12
CA VAL A 72 -8.09 8.28 -15.97
C VAL A 72 -7.70 9.71 -16.32
N ALA A 73 -8.62 10.65 -16.13
CA ALA A 73 -8.36 12.07 -16.29
C ALA A 73 -7.56 12.60 -15.09
N ILE A 74 -6.25 12.83 -15.28
CA ILE A 74 -5.39 13.43 -14.26
C ILE A 74 -5.17 14.88 -14.66
N ALA A 75 -5.96 15.76 -14.06
CA ALA A 75 -5.90 17.20 -14.29
C ALA A 75 -4.71 17.83 -13.54
N GLY A 76 -4.18 18.89 -14.13
CA GLY A 76 -3.26 19.77 -13.45
C GLY A 76 -3.88 20.36 -12.18
N GLY A 77 -3.12 20.38 -11.08
CA GLY A 77 -3.60 20.80 -9.75
C GLY A 77 -4.25 19.68 -8.93
N ALA A 78 -4.46 18.49 -9.48
CA ALA A 78 -4.92 17.34 -8.70
C ALA A 78 -3.92 16.98 -7.60
N THR A 79 -4.42 16.45 -6.48
CA THR A 79 -3.54 15.92 -5.43
C THR A 79 -2.99 14.56 -5.84
N CYS A 80 -1.83 14.17 -5.28
CA CYS A 80 -1.30 12.82 -5.43
C CYS A 80 -2.32 11.75 -5.05
N ALA A 81 -3.09 11.96 -3.97
CA ALA A 81 -4.11 11.01 -3.54
C ALA A 81 -5.18 10.82 -4.62
N THR A 82 -5.71 11.90 -5.19
CA THR A 82 -6.74 11.80 -6.24
C THR A 82 -6.21 11.13 -7.50
N ALA A 83 -4.99 11.49 -7.94
CA ALA A 83 -4.39 10.91 -9.12
C ALA A 83 -4.12 9.40 -8.96
N ILE A 84 -3.60 9.00 -7.79
CA ILE A 84 -3.28 7.61 -7.50
C ILE A 84 -4.54 6.77 -7.29
N ASN A 85 -5.55 7.27 -6.58
CA ASN A 85 -6.83 6.54 -6.41
C ASN A 85 -7.54 6.30 -7.75
N GLY A 86 -7.37 7.19 -8.73
CA GLY A 86 -7.91 6.94 -10.08
C GLY A 86 -7.13 5.87 -10.86
N LEU A 87 -5.83 5.71 -10.57
CA LEU A 87 -4.89 4.84 -11.31
C LEU A 87 -4.77 3.42 -10.74
N ILE A 88 -5.30 3.16 -9.55
CA ILE A 88 -5.29 1.85 -8.90
C ILE A 88 -6.65 1.18 -9.11
N ASP A 89 -6.64 -0.16 -9.09
CA ASP A 89 -7.85 -0.96 -9.02
C ASP A 89 -8.74 -0.57 -7.81
N PRO A 90 -10.08 -0.44 -7.99
CA PRO A 90 -10.98 -0.02 -6.92
C PRO A 90 -11.03 -0.97 -5.72
N ASP A 91 -10.61 -2.23 -5.85
CA ASP A 91 -10.57 -3.20 -4.74
C ASP A 91 -9.33 -3.05 -3.85
N VAL A 92 -8.40 -2.16 -4.19
CA VAL A 92 -7.25 -1.87 -3.34
C VAL A 92 -7.69 -1.05 -2.13
N ASP A 93 -7.48 -1.61 -0.94
CA ASP A 93 -7.69 -0.93 0.33
C ASP A 93 -6.66 0.18 0.52
N THR A 94 -7.02 1.39 0.09
CA THR A 94 -6.17 2.57 0.20
C THR A 94 -5.99 3.05 1.64
N ALA A 95 -6.75 2.53 2.62
CA ALA A 95 -6.54 2.83 4.04
C ALA A 95 -5.24 2.21 4.60
N LYS A 96 -4.66 1.23 3.90
CA LYS A 96 -3.36 0.63 4.26
C LYS A 96 -2.15 1.44 3.80
N PHE A 97 -2.39 2.53 3.05
CA PHE A 97 -1.32 3.33 2.47
C PHE A 97 -1.54 4.81 2.74
N THR A 98 -0.45 5.50 3.03
CA THR A 98 -0.40 6.95 3.03
C THR A 98 0.16 7.41 1.69
N ILE A 99 -0.52 8.39 1.09
CA ILE A 99 -0.10 9.01 -0.16
C ILE A 99 0.27 10.46 0.15
N SER A 100 1.47 10.88 -0.22
CA SER A 100 1.98 12.23 0.00
C SER A 100 2.63 12.79 -1.27
N GLY A 101 2.79 14.10 -1.34
CA GLY A 101 3.41 14.79 -2.46
C GLY A 101 2.72 16.12 -2.77
N GLY A 102 3.38 16.94 -3.59
CA GLY A 102 2.82 18.19 -4.08
C GLY A 102 1.64 17.96 -5.03
N PRO A 103 0.90 19.01 -5.41
CA PRO A 103 -0.08 18.91 -6.48
C PRO A 103 0.59 18.54 -7.81
N ILE A 104 -0.13 17.82 -8.67
CA ILE A 104 0.29 17.60 -10.06
C ILE A 104 0.43 18.97 -10.73
N PRO A 105 1.53 19.27 -11.45
CA PRO A 105 1.72 20.55 -12.10
C PRO A 105 0.56 20.87 -13.06
N THR A 106 0.16 22.15 -13.10
CA THR A 106 -1.00 22.65 -13.84
C THR A 106 -0.79 22.77 -15.36
N ASN A 107 0.19 22.06 -15.91
CA ASN A 107 0.53 22.19 -17.32
C ASN A 107 -0.04 21.06 -18.18
N SER A 108 0.05 21.25 -19.49
CA SER A 108 -0.55 20.36 -20.48
C SER A 108 -0.04 18.93 -20.40
N ARG A 109 -0.87 18.00 -20.91
CA ARG A 109 -0.63 16.54 -20.95
C ARG A 109 0.83 16.17 -21.18
N GLY A 110 1.48 15.61 -20.15
CA GLY A 110 2.84 15.08 -20.21
C GLY A 110 4.00 16.08 -20.15
N GLN A 111 3.78 17.39 -19.90
CA GLN A 111 4.86 18.39 -19.91
C GLN A 111 5.57 18.59 -18.57
N SER A 112 4.95 18.28 -17.44
CA SER A 112 5.66 18.08 -16.18
C SER A 112 5.02 16.99 -15.35
N THR A 113 5.86 16.19 -14.73
CA THR A 113 5.45 15.10 -13.84
C THR A 113 5.62 15.53 -12.40
N ASN A 114 4.85 14.93 -11.50
CA ASN A 114 5.08 15.07 -10.07
C ASN A 114 5.48 13.72 -9.47
N THR A 115 6.37 13.75 -8.48
CA THR A 115 6.72 12.57 -7.70
C THR A 115 5.82 12.50 -6.48
N CYS A 116 4.91 11.53 -6.49
CA CYS A 116 4.10 11.17 -5.34
C CYS A 116 4.79 10.08 -4.54
N LYS A 117 4.58 10.07 -3.22
CA LYS A 117 5.15 9.11 -2.29
C LYS A 117 4.04 8.20 -1.76
N ILE A 118 4.29 6.90 -1.74
CA ILE A 118 3.43 5.89 -1.13
C ILE A 118 4.18 5.25 0.03
N ALA A 119 3.55 5.15 1.20
CA ALA A 119 4.10 4.42 2.35
C ALA A 119 3.01 3.60 3.04
N SER A 120 3.36 2.47 3.62
CA SER A 120 2.43 1.67 4.44
C SER A 120 2.04 2.43 5.71
N THR A 121 0.77 2.34 6.11
CA THR A 121 0.29 2.89 7.41
C THR A 121 0.79 2.09 8.61
N GLU A 122 1.18 0.83 8.43
CA GLU A 122 1.64 -0.06 9.51
C GLU A 122 3.11 0.16 9.87
N SER A 123 3.92 0.59 8.91
CA SER A 123 5.37 0.81 9.05
C SER A 123 5.75 2.29 9.04
N GLY A 124 5.08 3.10 8.20
CA GLY A 124 5.22 4.58 8.12
C GLY A 124 6.59 5.12 7.72
N ALA A 125 7.67 4.33 7.81
CA ALA A 125 9.04 4.81 7.71
C ALA A 125 9.62 4.77 6.30
N THR A 126 9.21 3.80 5.46
CA THR A 126 9.71 3.67 4.08
C THR A 126 8.70 4.23 3.10
N THR A 127 9.15 5.20 2.30
CA THR A 127 8.37 5.81 1.23
C THR A 127 8.90 5.35 -0.13
N TYR A 128 7.97 5.08 -1.04
CA TYR A 128 8.23 4.69 -2.42
C TYR A 128 7.78 5.80 -3.35
N ASP A 129 8.68 6.21 -4.24
CA ASP A 129 8.43 7.30 -5.18
C ASP A 129 7.74 6.78 -6.44
N VAL A 130 6.72 7.51 -6.87
CA VAL A 130 5.91 7.20 -8.05
C VAL A 130 5.74 8.45 -8.88
N ILE A 131 6.08 8.36 -10.16
CA ILE A 131 5.97 9.46 -11.10
C ILE A 131 4.56 9.47 -11.69
N ILE A 132 3.82 10.55 -11.43
CA ILE A 132 2.50 10.78 -12.00
C ILE A 132 2.60 11.72 -13.18
N ILE A 133 2.04 11.29 -14.32
CA ILE A 133 2.03 12.03 -15.57
C ILE A 133 0.62 12.59 -15.80
N PRO A 134 0.44 13.92 -15.98
CA PRO A 134 -0.86 14.51 -16.26
C PRO A 134 -1.40 14.07 -17.62
N THR A 135 -2.70 13.74 -17.67
CA THR A 135 -3.41 13.23 -18.86
C THR A 135 -4.61 14.10 -19.25
N ALA A 136 -4.96 15.08 -18.42
CA ALA A 136 -5.92 16.14 -18.73
C ALA A 136 -5.23 17.51 -18.67
N ASN A 137 -5.82 18.49 -19.35
CA ASN A 137 -5.36 19.88 -19.32
C ASN A 137 -6.18 20.67 -18.31
#